data_AF-C4L5I5-F1
#
_entry.id   AF-C4L5I5-F1
#
_cell.length_a   1.000
_cell.length_b   1.000
_cell.length_c   1.000
_cell.angle_alpha   90.00
_cell.angle_beta   90.00
_cell.angle_gamma   90.00
#
_symmetry.space_group_name_H-M   'P 1'
#
loop_
_entity.id
_entity.type
_entity.pdbx_description
1 polymer ?
#
loop_
_entity_poly.entity_id
_entity_poly.type
_entity_poly.pdbx_seq_one_letter_code
_entity_poly.pdbx_strand_id
1 'polypeptide(L)'
;MGQILLILLLQLIYVPVLTLRTIMLVKGKTVIAGLFGTLETLIYIFALGIVFQDLTTVGMIVYAVGFGLGILLGGFVERKLAIGYNMIQVHTKEYPAELIQQMRDNGYGVTHYQGQGRDGVRYRLDVLAARTRMKELRELVEKHEPKAFLVAFDPIDFKGGYMMKGLRRPK
;
A
#
# COMPACT_ATOMS: atom_id res chain seq x y z
N MET A 1 9.38 25.91 25.03
CA MET A 1 8.14 25.38 24.41
C MET A 1 8.14 25.47 22.89
N GLY A 2 8.46 26.63 22.28
CA GLY A 2 8.47 26.76 20.81
C GLY A 2 9.38 25.76 20.08
N GLN A 3 10.61 25.55 20.58
CA GLN A 3 11.56 24.58 20.00
C GLN A 3 11.04 23.14 20.06
N ILE A 4 10.49 22.71 21.20
CA ILE A 4 9.90 21.38 21.38
C ILE A 4 8.76 21.11 20.38
N LEU A 5 7.85 22.07 20.19
CA LEU A 5 6.77 21.96 19.19
C LEU A 5 7.30 21.90 17.77
N LEU A 6 8.35 22.67 17.47
CA LEU A 6 9.00 22.67 16.16
C LEU A 6 9.67 21.31 15.88
N ILE A 7 10.33 20.70 16.87
CA ILE A 7 10.89 19.35 16.79
C ILE A 7 9.78 18.34 16.44
N LEU A 8 8.64 18.42 17.12
CA LEU A 8 7.50 17.53 16.85
C LEU A 8 6.96 17.71 15.42
N LEU A 9 6.71 18.95 14.99
CA LEU A 9 6.20 19.23 13.65
C LEU A 9 7.16 18.77 12.55
N LEU A 10 8.46 18.96 12.74
CA LEU A 10 9.47 18.50 11.80
C LEU A 10 9.47 16.98 11.68
N GLN A 11 9.31 16.24 12.78
CA GLN A 11 9.15 14.77 12.73
C GLN A 11 7.88 14.35 11.99
N LEU A 12 6.77 15.06 12.20
CA LEU A 12 5.50 14.80 11.51
C LEU A 12 5.55 15.11 10.01
N ILE A 13 6.57 15.82 9.52
CA ILE A 13 6.79 16.03 8.09
C ILE A 13 7.87 15.06 7.57
N TYR A 14 9.00 14.97 8.27
CA TYR A 14 10.14 14.14 7.90
C TYR A 14 9.78 12.66 7.76
N VAL A 15 9.11 12.08 8.76
CA VAL A 15 8.88 10.65 8.80
C VAL A 15 7.85 10.18 7.76
N PRO A 16 6.76 10.92 7.46
CA PRO A 16 5.93 10.60 6.30
C PRO A 16 6.70 10.62 4.98
N VAL A 17 7.59 11.60 4.74
CA VAL A 17 8.43 11.63 3.54
C VAL A 17 9.37 10.43 3.48
N LEU A 18 9.99 10.07 4.62
CA LEU A 18 10.82 8.87 4.77
C LEU A 18 10.06 7.57 4.47
N THR A 19 8.82 7.51 4.94
CA THR A 19 7.91 6.39 4.69
C THR A 19 7.59 6.30 3.19
N LEU A 20 7.20 7.41 2.56
CA LEU A 20 6.90 7.48 1.14
C LEU A 20 8.11 7.10 0.27
N ARG A 21 9.30 7.60 0.59
CA ARG A 21 10.54 7.18 -0.07
C ARG A 21 10.69 5.65 -0.04
N THR A 22 10.56 5.06 1.14
CA THR A 22 10.72 3.61 1.34
C THR A 22 9.72 2.82 0.52
N ILE A 23 8.45 3.25 0.49
CA ILE A 23 7.41 2.62 -0.32
C ILE A 23 7.74 2.70 -1.81
N MET A 24 8.18 3.86 -2.30
CA MET A 24 8.55 4.03 -3.71
C MET A 24 9.72 3.13 -4.09
N LEU A 25 10.69 2.95 -3.20
CA LEU A 25 11.82 2.06 -3.41
C LEU A 25 11.37 0.60 -3.51
N VAL A 26 10.53 0.13 -2.58
CA VAL A 26 9.99 -1.24 -2.58
C VAL A 26 9.11 -1.51 -3.81
N LYS A 27 8.39 -0.49 -4.30
CA LYS A 27 7.57 -0.57 -5.52
C LYS A 27 8.38 -0.37 -6.82
N GLY A 28 9.72 -0.38 -6.74
CA GLY A 28 10.61 -0.24 -7.90
C GLY A 28 10.61 1.15 -8.56
N LYS A 29 9.98 2.16 -7.97
CA LYS A 29 9.95 3.55 -8.47
C LYS A 29 11.18 4.33 -8.01
N THR A 30 12.35 3.87 -8.42
CA THR A 30 13.65 4.36 -7.92
C THR A 30 13.88 5.86 -8.14
N VAL A 31 13.47 6.42 -9.28
CA VAL A 31 13.59 7.88 -9.55
C VAL A 31 12.75 8.70 -8.57
N ILE A 32 11.51 8.28 -8.33
CA ILE A 32 10.60 8.94 -7.38
C ILE A 32 11.11 8.77 -5.96
N ALA A 33 11.62 7.58 -5.62
CA ALA A 33 12.30 7.34 -4.35
C ALA A 33 13.51 8.26 -4.17
N GLY A 34 14.31 8.48 -5.22
CA GLY A 34 15.43 9.43 -5.18
C GLY A 34 14.98 10.86 -4.88
N LEU A 35 13.90 11.33 -5.52
CA LEU A 35 13.33 12.66 -5.25
C LEU A 35 12.86 12.81 -3.79
N PHE A 36 12.14 11.82 -3.26
CA PHE A 36 11.77 11.82 -1.84
C PHE A 36 12.99 11.72 -0.93
N GLY A 37 14.04 10.98 -1.32
CA GLY A 37 15.32 10.91 -0.62
C GLY A 37 16.06 12.25 -0.56
N THR A 38 16.02 13.04 -1.63
CA THR A 38 16.59 14.39 -1.61
C THR A 38 15.78 15.30 -0.68
N LEU A 39 14.45 15.26 -0.76
CA LEU A 39 13.57 16.07 0.09
C LEU A 39 13.69 15.70 1.57
N GLU A 40 13.69 14.41 1.91
CA GLU A 40 13.86 13.96 3.30
C GLU A 40 15.23 14.37 3.84
N THR A 41 16.29 14.34 3.02
CA THR A 41 17.64 14.74 3.44
C THR A 41 17.70 16.23 3.76
N LEU A 42 17.05 17.07 2.95
CA LEU A 42 16.94 18.51 3.24
C LEU A 42 16.20 18.73 4.57
N ILE A 43 15.04 18.10 4.75
CA ILE A 43 14.26 18.20 6.00
C ILE A 43 15.09 17.71 7.20
N TYR A 44 15.81 16.60 7.03
CA TYR A 44 16.64 16.01 8.07
C TYR A 44 17.75 16.95 8.52
N ILE A 45 18.46 17.61 7.59
CA ILE A 45 19.53 18.56 7.93
C ILE A 45 18.97 19.73 8.76
N PHE A 46 17.83 20.31 8.36
CA PHE A 46 17.19 21.38 9.12
C PHE A 46 16.70 20.91 10.50
N ALA A 47 16.07 19.73 10.56
CA ALA A 47 15.57 19.17 11.80
C ALA A 47 16.70 18.85 12.78
N LEU A 48 17.79 18.28 12.28
CA LEU A 48 18.97 17.98 13.08
C LEU A 48 19.53 19.25 13.71
N GLY A 49 19.69 20.33 12.93
CA GLY A 49 20.16 21.63 13.45
C GLY A 49 19.31 22.18 14.59
N ILE A 50 17.99 21.99 14.55
CA ILE A 50 17.06 22.43 15.62
C ILE A 50 17.14 21.53 16.85
N VAL A 51 17.23 20.22 16.66
CA VAL A 51 17.32 19.25 17.77
C VAL A 51 18.60 19.43 18.57
N PHE A 52 19.72 19.73 17.92
CA PHE A 52 20.98 20.03 18.61
C PHE A 52 20.91 21.29 19.49
N GLN A 53 19.93 22.18 19.28
CA GLN A 53 19.74 23.36 20.14
C GLN A 53 18.97 23.05 21.43
N ASP A 54 18.25 21.91 21.50
CA ASP A 54 17.43 21.51 22.64
C ASP A 54 17.63 20.01 22.94
N LEU A 55 18.76 19.71 23.56
CA LEU A 55 19.14 18.36 24.02
C LEU A 55 18.60 18.05 25.43
N THR A 56 17.53 18.72 25.85
CA THR A 56 16.86 18.39 27.12
C THR A 56 16.19 17.02 27.04
N THR A 57 16.02 16.36 28.20
CA THR A 57 15.33 15.06 28.27
C THR A 57 13.93 15.12 27.63
N VAL A 58 13.21 16.22 27.83
CA VAL A 58 11.89 16.44 27.24
C VAL A 58 11.98 16.57 25.72
N GLY A 59 12.92 17.36 25.19
CA GLY A 59 13.16 17.48 23.75
C GLY A 59 13.46 16.14 23.09
N MET A 60 14.31 15.31 23.71
CA MET A 60 14.64 13.96 23.23
C MET A 60 13.42 13.02 23.23
N ILE A 61 12.61 13.04 24.29
CA ILE A 61 11.37 12.25 24.35
C ILE A 61 10.39 12.71 23.26
N VAL A 62 10.22 14.02 23.08
CA VAL A 62 9.31 14.56 22.05
C VAL A 62 9.79 14.22 20.64
N TYR A 63 11.11 14.21 20.40
CA TYR A 63 11.67 13.73 19.13
C TYR A 63 11.31 12.26 18.89
N ALA A 64 11.49 11.38 19.89
CA ALA A 64 11.18 9.96 19.79
C ALA A 64 9.67 9.69 19.60
N VAL A 65 8.81 10.39 20.35
CA VAL A 65 7.35 10.30 20.20
C VAL A 65 6.92 10.84 18.83
N GLY A 66 7.50 11.96 18.39
CA GLY A 66 7.25 12.53 17.08
C GLY A 66 7.61 11.56 15.95
N PHE A 67 8.71 10.82 16.09
CA PHE A 67 9.07 9.77 15.14
C PHE A 67 8.00 8.66 15.06
N GLY A 68 7.54 8.15 16.21
CA GLY A 68 6.47 7.15 16.27
C GLY A 68 5.14 7.64 15.68
N LEU A 69 4.72 8.85 16.01
CA LEU A 69 3.51 9.48 15.43
C LEU A 69 3.68 9.73 13.92
N GLY A 70 4.88 10.12 13.51
CA GLY A 70 5.24 10.30 12.11
C GLY A 70 5.11 9.02 11.29
N ILE A 71 5.47 7.85 11.85
CA ILE A 71 5.25 6.54 11.20
C ILE A 71 3.76 6.28 11.00
N LEU A 72 2.93 6.52 12.03
CA LEU A 72 1.49 6.32 11.93
C LEU A 72 0.88 7.23 10.85
N LEU A 73 1.30 8.49 10.80
CA LEU A 73 0.90 9.45 9.78
C LEU A 73 1.38 9.04 8.38
N GLY A 74 2.63 8.61 8.25
CA GLY A 74 3.20 8.09 7.01
C GLY A 74 2.42 6.89 6.47
N GLY A 75 2.04 5.96 7.34
CA GLY A 75 1.18 4.83 6.99
C GLY A 75 -0.24 5.25 6.60
N PHE A 76 -0.80 6.30 7.22
CA PHE A 76 -2.09 6.85 6.80
C PHE A 76 -2.03 7.49 5.41
N VAL A 77 -0.98 8.26 5.13
CA VAL A 77 -0.75 8.87 3.81
C VAL A 77 -0.55 7.79 2.75
N GLU A 78 0.24 6.74 3.04
CA GLU A 78 0.44 5.58 2.16
C GLU A 78 -0.89 4.94 1.75
N ARG A 79 -1.75 4.63 2.73
CA ARG A 79 -3.05 3.99 2.48
C ARG A 79 -3.93 4.87 1.60
N LYS A 80 -3.89 6.19 1.82
CA LYS A 80 -4.69 7.16 1.05
C LYS A 80 -4.20 7.33 -0.38
N LEU A 81 -2.89 7.26 -0.62
CA LEU A 81 -2.33 7.34 -1.97
C LEU A 81 -2.63 6.08 -2.80
N ALA A 82 -2.91 4.93 -2.16
CA ALA A 82 -3.33 3.68 -2.79
C ALA A 82 -2.48 3.31 -4.01
N ILE A 83 -1.15 3.40 -3.86
CA ILE A 83 -0.20 3.26 -4.97
C ILE A 83 0.02 1.79 -5.30
N GLY A 84 -0.02 1.49 -6.60
CA GLY A 84 0.34 0.21 -7.17
C GLY A 84 -0.84 -0.75 -7.32
N TYR A 85 -0.51 -2.03 -7.36
CA TYR A 85 -1.44 -3.12 -7.62
C TYR A 85 -1.35 -4.15 -6.50
N ASN A 86 -2.43 -4.90 -6.34
CA ASN A 86 -2.54 -6.02 -5.44
C ASN A 86 -3.09 -7.21 -6.22
N MET A 87 -2.47 -8.37 -6.02
CA MET A 87 -2.98 -9.65 -6.48
C MET A 87 -3.82 -10.24 -5.36
N ILE A 88 -5.11 -10.46 -5.60
CA ILE A 88 -5.99 -11.19 -4.67
C ILE A 88 -6.20 -12.60 -5.18
N GLN A 89 -6.03 -13.55 -4.27
CA GLN A 89 -6.52 -14.90 -4.40
C GLN A 89 -7.84 -15.02 -3.64
N VAL A 90 -8.92 -15.37 -4.34
CA VAL A 90 -10.23 -15.68 -3.75
C VAL A 90 -10.42 -17.18 -3.78
N HIS A 91 -10.56 -17.79 -2.61
CA HIS A 91 -10.79 -19.23 -2.47
C HIS A 91 -12.26 -19.51 -2.16
N THR A 92 -12.90 -20.32 -3.00
CA THR A 92 -14.32 -20.69 -2.88
C THR A 92 -14.49 -22.21 -2.81
N LYS A 93 -15.63 -22.66 -2.28
CA LYS A 93 -15.99 -24.09 -2.20
C LYS A 93 -16.59 -24.59 -3.51
N GLU A 94 -17.51 -23.81 -4.07
CA GLU A 94 -18.22 -24.11 -5.31
C GLU A 94 -17.65 -23.27 -6.45
N TYR A 95 -17.92 -23.67 -7.68
CA TYR A 95 -17.46 -22.96 -8.87
C TYR A 95 -18.21 -21.62 -8.98
N PRO A 96 -17.55 -20.47 -8.78
CA PRO A 96 -18.26 -19.21 -8.61
C PRO A 96 -18.44 -18.52 -9.97
N ALA A 97 -19.23 -19.15 -10.85
CA ALA A 97 -19.41 -18.73 -12.24
C ALA A 97 -19.88 -17.27 -12.36
N GLU A 98 -20.86 -16.89 -11.52
CA GLU A 98 -21.40 -15.53 -11.50
C GLU A 98 -20.36 -14.50 -11.06
N LEU A 99 -19.59 -14.79 -10.01
CA LEU A 99 -18.51 -13.90 -9.55
C LEU A 99 -17.44 -13.72 -10.63
N ILE A 100 -17.03 -14.80 -11.29
CA ILE A 100 -16.05 -14.74 -12.39
C ILE A 100 -16.57 -13.83 -13.52
N GLN A 101 -17.83 -13.98 -13.91
CA GLN A 101 -18.43 -13.16 -14.96
C GLN A 101 -18.52 -11.70 -14.52
N GLN A 102 -19.01 -11.43 -13.31
CA GLN A 102 -19.10 -10.08 -12.76
C GLN A 102 -17.72 -9.40 -12.64
N MET A 103 -16.68 -10.15 -12.27
CA MET A 103 -15.30 -9.60 -12.26
C MET A 103 -14.87 -9.16 -13.66
N ARG A 104 -15.13 -9.98 -14.68
CA ARG A 104 -14.80 -9.66 -16.08
C ARG A 104 -15.60 -8.46 -16.60
N ASP A 105 -16.90 -8.40 -16.29
CA ASP A 105 -17.79 -7.31 -16.69
C ASP A 105 -17.37 -5.97 -16.06
N ASN A 106 -16.85 -6.02 -14.84
CA ASN A 106 -16.23 -4.86 -14.16
C ASN A 106 -14.78 -4.59 -14.62
N GLY A 107 -14.28 -5.30 -15.63
CA GLY A 107 -12.97 -5.08 -16.24
C GLY A 107 -11.77 -5.63 -15.47
N TYR A 108 -11.99 -6.50 -14.49
CA TYR A 108 -10.92 -7.22 -13.80
C TYR A 108 -10.42 -8.40 -14.63
N GLY A 109 -9.09 -8.55 -14.72
CA GLY A 109 -8.48 -9.78 -15.20
C GLY A 109 -8.56 -10.84 -14.12
N VAL A 110 -9.29 -11.93 -14.39
CA VAL A 110 -9.43 -13.06 -13.48
C VAL A 110 -9.01 -14.35 -14.17
N THR A 111 -8.09 -15.08 -13.53
CA THR A 111 -7.76 -16.46 -13.85
C THR A 111 -8.28 -17.35 -12.74
N HIS A 112 -8.95 -18.45 -13.04
CA HIS A 112 -9.41 -19.38 -12.01
C HIS A 112 -8.72 -20.74 -12.15
N TYR A 113 -8.56 -21.41 -11.03
CA TYR A 113 -7.95 -22.72 -10.90
C TYR A 113 -8.90 -23.64 -10.12
N GLN A 114 -8.90 -24.92 -10.47
CA GLN A 114 -9.50 -25.98 -9.67
C GLN A 114 -8.39 -26.73 -8.95
N GLY A 115 -8.56 -26.97 -7.66
CA GLY A 115 -7.64 -27.74 -6.83
C GLY A 115 -8.38 -28.67 -5.87
N GLN A 116 -7.62 -29.40 -5.06
CA GLN A 116 -8.15 -30.24 -3.99
C GLN A 116 -7.72 -29.68 -2.64
N GLY A 117 -8.68 -29.52 -1.74
CA GLY A 117 -8.46 -29.22 -0.32
C GLY A 117 -8.85 -30.42 0.55
N ARG A 118 -8.78 -30.24 1.87
CA ARG A 118 -9.10 -31.28 2.86
C ARG A 118 -10.49 -31.90 2.64
N ASP A 119 -11.48 -31.07 2.30
CA ASP A 119 -12.89 -31.49 2.19
C ASP A 119 -13.34 -31.67 0.72
N GLY A 120 -12.40 -31.86 -0.21
CA GLY A 120 -12.70 -32.07 -1.64
C GLY A 120 -12.31 -30.89 -2.54
N VAL A 121 -12.98 -30.77 -3.68
CA VAL A 121 -12.66 -29.77 -4.71
C VAL A 121 -12.79 -28.35 -4.16
N ARG A 122 -11.85 -27.48 -4.52
CA ARG A 122 -11.85 -26.05 -4.21
C ARG A 122 -11.46 -25.24 -5.43
N TYR A 123 -11.94 -24.02 -5.50
CA TYR A 123 -11.59 -23.09 -6.57
C TYR A 123 -10.77 -21.93 -6.00
N ARG A 124 -9.81 -21.47 -6.80
CA ARG A 124 -8.99 -20.29 -6.51
C ARG A 124 -9.09 -19.33 -7.69
N LEU A 125 -9.41 -18.07 -7.43
CA LEU A 125 -9.47 -17.01 -8.42
C LEU A 125 -8.33 -16.05 -8.15
N ASP A 126 -7.48 -15.88 -9.14
CA ASP A 126 -6.34 -14.99 -9.12
C ASP A 126 -6.72 -13.72 -9.87
N VAL A 127 -6.77 -12.59 -9.16
CA VAL A 127 -7.23 -11.30 -9.66
C VAL A 127 -6.19 -10.23 -9.37
N LEU A 128 -5.65 -9.62 -10.42
CA LEU A 128 -4.79 -8.44 -10.28
C LEU A 128 -5.65 -7.17 -10.39
N ALA A 129 -5.62 -6.34 -9.36
CA ALA A 129 -6.37 -5.08 -9.32
C ALA A 129 -5.50 -3.92 -8.84
N ALA A 130 -5.77 -2.73 -9.37
CA ALA A 130 -5.22 -1.49 -8.81
C ALA A 130 -5.70 -1.32 -7.36
N ARG A 131 -4.83 -0.81 -6.47
CA ARG A 131 -5.19 -0.62 -5.06
C ARG A 131 -6.40 0.29 -4.85
N THR A 132 -6.56 1.29 -5.71
CA THR A 132 -7.73 2.17 -5.73
C THR A 132 -9.05 1.44 -5.96
N ARG A 133 -9.03 0.31 -6.67
CA ARG A 133 -10.20 -0.54 -6.96
C ARG A 133 -10.37 -1.70 -5.99
N MET A 134 -9.51 -1.80 -4.99
CA MET A 134 -9.50 -2.95 -4.10
C MET A 134 -10.77 -3.07 -3.25
N LYS A 135 -11.32 -1.92 -2.85
CA LYS A 135 -12.58 -1.87 -2.09
C LYS A 135 -13.74 -2.43 -2.92
N GLU A 136 -13.87 -1.97 -4.17
CA GLU A 136 -14.88 -2.43 -5.13
C GLU A 136 -14.77 -3.94 -5.38
N LEU A 137 -13.54 -4.46 -5.57
CA LEU A 137 -13.33 -5.89 -5.77
C LEU A 137 -13.73 -6.71 -4.53
N ARG A 138 -13.40 -6.25 -3.31
CA ARG A 138 -13.77 -6.94 -2.07
C ARG A 138 -15.28 -6.96 -1.85
N GLU A 139 -15.95 -5.84 -2.07
CA GLU A 139 -17.41 -5.74 -1.99
C GLU A 139 -18.09 -6.69 -3.00
N LEU A 140 -17.53 -6.79 -4.21
CA LEU A 140 -18.02 -7.73 -5.22
C LEU A 140 -17.89 -9.19 -4.77
N VAL A 141 -16.74 -9.57 -4.20
CA VAL A 141 -16.52 -10.92 -3.66
C VAL A 141 -17.45 -11.20 -2.49
N GLU A 142 -17.57 -10.29 -1.53
CA GLU A 142 -18.39 -10.46 -0.33
C GLU A 142 -19.88 -10.62 -0.67
N LYS A 143 -20.36 -9.91 -1.69
CA LYS A 143 -21.74 -10.02 -2.18
C LYS A 143 -22.07 -11.40 -2.77
N HIS A 144 -21.17 -11.99 -3.55
CA HIS A 144 -21.44 -13.25 -4.26
C HIS A 144 -20.96 -14.47 -3.46
N GLU A 145 -19.86 -14.35 -2.75
CA GLU A 145 -19.15 -15.42 -2.04
C GLU A 145 -18.78 -14.95 -0.62
N PRO A 146 -19.75 -14.74 0.28
CA PRO A 146 -19.51 -14.22 1.64
C PRO A 146 -18.66 -15.15 2.51
N LYS A 147 -18.53 -16.43 2.12
CA LYS A 147 -17.69 -17.43 2.80
C LYS A 147 -16.33 -17.61 2.12
N ALA A 148 -16.00 -16.79 1.12
CA ALA A 148 -14.71 -16.87 0.45
C ALA A 148 -13.57 -16.51 1.41
N PHE A 149 -12.44 -17.19 1.23
CA PHE A 149 -11.19 -16.84 1.89
C PHE A 149 -10.34 -16.02 0.92
N LEU A 150 -9.95 -14.81 1.32
CA LEU A 150 -9.19 -13.88 0.48
C LEU A 150 -7.76 -13.75 0.99
N VAL A 151 -6.78 -13.92 0.11
CA VAL A 151 -5.36 -13.64 0.37
C VAL A 151 -4.90 -12.56 -0.58
N ALA A 152 -4.28 -11.51 -0.06
CA ALA A 152 -3.72 -10.43 -0.87
C ALA A 152 -2.19 -10.49 -0.89
N PHE A 153 -1.62 -10.34 -2.07
CA PHE A 153 -0.19 -10.25 -2.32
C PHE A 153 0.12 -8.91 -2.99
N ASP A 154 1.31 -8.38 -2.69
CA ASP A 154 1.84 -7.16 -3.29
C ASP A 154 2.86 -7.54 -4.38
N PRO A 155 2.46 -7.60 -5.67
CA PRO A 155 3.42 -7.84 -6.73
C PRO A 155 4.42 -6.69 -6.82
N ILE A 156 5.71 -7.02 -6.89
CA ILE A 156 6.80 -6.04 -7.09
C ILE A 156 6.81 -5.56 -8.54
N ASP A 157 6.69 -6.50 -9.48
CA ASP A 157 6.67 -6.25 -10.92
C ASP A 157 5.80 -7.30 -11.62
N PHE A 158 5.26 -6.92 -12.78
CA PHE A 158 4.51 -7.81 -13.66
C PHE A 158 4.44 -7.21 -15.06
N LYS A 159 4.32 -8.08 -16.08
CA LYS A 159 4.27 -7.69 -17.48
C LYS A 159 3.11 -8.38 -18.18
N GLY A 160 2.26 -7.60 -18.86
CA GLY A 160 1.10 -8.11 -19.59
C GLY A 160 -0.14 -8.30 -18.71
N GLY A 161 -1.05 -9.17 -19.14
CA GLY A 161 -2.36 -9.39 -18.51
C GLY A 161 -3.48 -8.54 -19.11
N TYR A 162 -4.71 -9.01 -18.96
CA TYR A 162 -5.91 -8.31 -19.40
C TYR A 162 -6.46 -7.47 -18.23
N MET A 163 -6.40 -6.15 -18.35
CA MET A 163 -7.07 -5.23 -17.42
C MET A 163 -7.76 -4.14 -18.24
N MET A 164 -9.09 -4.18 -18.31
CA MET A 164 -9.90 -3.16 -18.97
C MET A 164 -10.02 -1.96 -18.02
N LYS A 165 -9.03 -1.05 -18.11
CA LYS A 165 -8.88 0.30 -17.50
C LYS A 165 -7.56 0.41 -16.74
N GLY A 166 -6.61 1.17 -17.30
CA GLY A 166 -5.50 1.75 -16.52
C GLY A 166 -4.08 1.56 -17.07
N LEU A 167 -3.80 0.54 -17.90
CA LEU A 167 -2.48 0.39 -18.51
C LEU A 167 -2.35 1.21 -19.81
N ARG A 168 -2.16 2.53 -19.67
CA ARG A 168 -1.33 3.24 -20.67
C ARG A 168 0.09 2.70 -20.49
N ARG A 169 0.51 1.82 -21.40
CA ARG A 169 1.93 1.45 -21.54
C ARG A 169 2.77 2.73 -21.59
N PRO A 170 3.91 2.83 -20.87
CA PRO A 170 4.95 3.73 -21.34
C PRO A 170 5.39 3.20 -22.72
N LYS A 171 5.56 4.12 -23.68
CA LYS A 171 6.29 3.82 -24.91
C LYS A 171 7.74 3.47 -24.58
#